data_AF-Q92ZV2-F1
#
_entry.id   AF-Q92ZV2-F1
#
_cell.length_a   1.000
_cell.length_b   1.000
_cell.length_c   1.000
_cell.angle_alpha   90.00
_cell.angle_beta   90.00
_cell.angle_gamma   90.00
#
_symmetry.space_group_name_H-M   'P 1'
#
loop_
_entity.id
_entity.type
_entity.pdbx_description
1 polymer ?
#
loop_
_entity_poly.entity_id
_entity_poly.type
_entity_poly.pdbx_seq_one_letter_code
_entity_poly.pdbx_strand_id
1 'polypeptide(L)'
;MQASKEVWGKIFGSINTREKFLDHRLELAKHEWARLKANDSLECRNCHSSAAMDLSKQTQRAAEIHTRYLLPGKVTCIDCHKGIAHELPNMQGVEPGWKLPPELEGETLPSASATDELKKVMNDSHTVAFGN
;
A
#
# COMPACT_ATOMS: atom_id res chain seq x y z
N MET A 1 9.95 -19.97 -3.88
CA MET A 1 8.52 -20.37 -3.85
C MET A 1 8.25 -20.96 -2.48
N GLN A 2 7.47 -20.29 -1.60
CA GLN A 2 7.27 -20.71 -0.19
C GLN A 2 6.05 -21.62 0.01
N ALA A 3 5.22 -21.82 -1.02
CA ALA A 3 3.97 -22.58 -0.97
C ALA A 3 4.10 -24.05 -0.55
N SER A 4 5.32 -24.58 -0.44
CA SER A 4 5.57 -25.96 0.00
C SER A 4 5.27 -26.18 1.48
N LYS A 5 5.27 -25.13 2.32
CA LYS A 5 4.95 -25.24 3.75
C LYS A 5 3.47 -25.55 3.99
N GLU A 6 2.60 -24.97 3.18
CA GLU A 6 1.16 -25.18 3.22
C GLU A 6 0.80 -26.61 2.76
N VAL A 7 1.57 -27.18 1.83
CA VAL A 7 1.46 -28.60 1.45
C VAL A 7 1.73 -29.49 2.67
N TRP A 8 2.80 -29.23 3.42
CA TRP A 8 3.07 -29.97 4.66
C TRP A 8 1.97 -29.75 5.71
N GLY A 9 1.45 -28.53 5.84
CA GLY A 9 0.32 -28.25 6.73
C GLY A 9 -0.97 -28.99 6.35
N LYS A 10 -1.19 -29.22 5.05
CA LYS A 10 -2.29 -30.06 4.54
C LYS A 10 -2.06 -31.53 4.86
N ILE A 11 -0.84 -32.04 4.68
CA ILE A 11 -0.48 -33.46 4.91
C ILE A 11 -0.52 -33.80 6.41
N PHE A 12 0.08 -32.96 7.26
CA PHE A 12 0.15 -33.19 8.71
C PHE A 12 -1.07 -32.66 9.48
N GLY A 13 -2.03 -32.05 8.79
CA GLY A 13 -3.35 -31.77 9.35
C GLY A 13 -3.54 -30.40 10.01
N SER A 14 -2.57 -29.49 9.95
CA SER A 14 -2.72 -28.13 10.54
C SER A 14 -3.69 -27.24 9.76
N ILE A 15 -3.80 -27.40 8.43
CA ILE A 15 -4.74 -26.65 7.57
C ILE A 15 -5.55 -27.57 6.64
N ASN A 16 -5.81 -28.81 7.07
CA ASN A 16 -6.36 -29.83 6.17
C ASN A 16 -7.87 -29.79 5.94
N THR A 17 -8.61 -28.97 6.67
CA THR A 17 -10.02 -28.69 6.44
C THR A 17 -10.21 -27.22 6.10
N ARG A 18 -11.36 -26.88 5.52
CA ARG A 18 -11.70 -25.47 5.23
C ARG A 18 -11.64 -24.62 6.50
N GLU A 19 -12.24 -25.11 7.58
CA GLU A 19 -12.27 -24.43 8.87
C GLU A 19 -10.86 -24.14 9.39
N LYS A 20 -9.99 -25.16 9.47
CA LYS A 20 -8.60 -24.99 9.88
C LYS A 20 -7.81 -24.02 8.99
N PHE A 21 -8.06 -24.04 7.68
CA PHE A 21 -7.44 -23.08 6.76
C PHE A 21 -7.94 -21.65 7.02
N LEU A 22 -9.23 -21.47 7.27
CA LEU A 22 -9.81 -20.16 7.58
C LEU A 22 -9.26 -19.59 8.89
N ASP A 23 -9.06 -20.44 9.90
CA ASP A 23 -8.45 -20.04 11.19
C ASP A 23 -7.03 -19.49 11.02
N HIS A 24 -6.26 -20.03 10.06
CA HIS A 24 -4.89 -19.59 9.78
C HIS A 24 -4.79 -18.56 8.64
N ARG A 25 -5.92 -18.18 8.02
CA ARG A 25 -5.91 -17.41 6.75
C ARG A 25 -5.21 -16.06 6.88
N LEU A 26 -5.33 -15.40 8.04
CA LEU A 26 -4.66 -14.13 8.28
C LEU A 26 -3.14 -14.29 8.42
N GLU A 27 -2.69 -15.32 9.15
CA GLU A 27 -1.27 -15.62 9.30
C GLU A 27 -0.63 -15.93 7.94
N LEU A 28 -1.24 -16.83 7.18
CA LEU A 28 -0.79 -17.19 5.84
C LEU A 28 -0.76 -15.97 4.91
N ALA A 29 -1.78 -15.12 4.95
CA ALA A 29 -1.80 -13.88 4.17
C ALA A 29 -0.66 -12.93 4.56
N LYS A 30 -0.35 -12.79 5.85
CA LYS A 30 0.78 -11.97 6.33
C LYS A 30 2.13 -12.49 5.82
N HIS A 31 2.33 -13.80 5.78
CA HIS A 31 3.55 -14.39 5.19
C HIS A 31 3.69 -14.02 3.72
N GLU A 32 2.61 -14.12 2.95
CA GLU A 32 2.61 -13.75 1.53
C GLU A 32 2.85 -12.25 1.33
N TRP A 33 2.19 -11.39 2.11
CA TRP A 33 2.42 -9.94 2.04
C TRP A 33 3.85 -9.56 2.41
N ALA A 34 4.42 -10.19 3.44
CA ALA A 34 5.81 -9.98 3.82
C ALA A 34 6.77 -10.40 2.70
N ARG A 35 6.51 -11.55 2.05
CA ARG A 35 7.31 -11.99 0.90
C ARG A 35 7.23 -11.00 -0.26
N LEU A 36 6.01 -10.64 -0.66
CA LEU A 36 5.75 -9.68 -1.74
C LEU A 36 6.33 -8.29 -1.42
N LYS A 37 6.46 -7.92 -0.15
CA LYS A 37 7.08 -6.65 0.23
C LYS A 37 8.60 -6.73 0.13
N ALA A 38 9.18 -7.81 0.68
CA ALA A 38 10.62 -8.02 0.74
C ALA A 38 11.29 -8.11 -0.64
N ASN A 39 10.55 -8.46 -1.69
CA ASN A 39 11.07 -8.57 -3.06
C ASN A 39 10.56 -7.45 -3.99
N ASP A 40 10.15 -6.30 -3.45
CA ASP A 40 9.58 -5.18 -4.21
C ASP A 40 8.39 -5.58 -5.10
N SER A 41 7.54 -6.50 -4.64
CA SER A 41 6.35 -6.97 -5.34
C SER A 41 6.63 -7.37 -6.79
N LEU A 42 7.71 -8.15 -6.97
CA LEU A 42 8.14 -8.68 -8.26
C LEU A 42 7.00 -9.43 -8.97
N GLU A 43 6.19 -10.19 -8.23
CA GLU A 43 5.05 -10.93 -8.74
C GLU A 43 3.99 -10.01 -9.38
N CYS A 44 3.86 -8.77 -8.91
CA CYS A 44 3.02 -7.76 -9.56
C CYS A 44 3.74 -7.15 -10.78
N ARG A 45 5.02 -6.81 -10.61
CA ARG A 45 5.82 -6.07 -11.62
C ARG A 45 6.16 -6.88 -12.86
N ASN A 46 6.16 -8.20 -12.76
CA ASN A 46 6.35 -9.09 -13.90
C ASN A 46 5.27 -8.88 -14.99
N CYS A 47 4.09 -8.37 -14.62
CA CYS A 47 3.01 -8.06 -15.56
C CYS A 47 2.60 -6.58 -15.57
N HIS A 48 2.88 -5.81 -14.52
CA HIS A 48 2.50 -4.41 -14.38
C HIS A 48 3.72 -3.49 -14.30
N SER A 49 3.79 -2.48 -15.17
CA SER A 49 4.82 -1.44 -15.07
C SER A 49 4.28 -0.20 -14.39
N SER A 50 4.99 0.29 -13.36
CA SER A 50 4.67 1.57 -12.72
C SER A 50 4.86 2.75 -13.68
N ALA A 51 5.84 2.67 -14.58
CA ALA A 51 6.10 3.70 -15.59
C ALA A 51 4.99 3.80 -16.65
N ALA A 52 4.18 2.74 -16.84
CA ALA A 52 3.07 2.71 -17.78
C ALA A 52 1.73 3.12 -17.14
N MET A 53 1.71 3.50 -15.86
CA MET A 53 0.48 3.93 -15.20
C MET A 53 0.01 5.30 -15.70
N ASP A 54 -1.21 5.35 -16.23
CA ASP A 54 -1.88 6.60 -16.59
C ASP A 54 -2.56 7.21 -15.35
N LEU A 55 -1.89 8.16 -14.71
CA LEU A 55 -2.39 8.82 -13.50
C LEU A 55 -3.67 9.64 -13.74
N SER A 56 -3.92 10.09 -14.98
CA SER A 56 -5.11 10.88 -15.32
C SER A 56 -6.40 10.08 -15.25
N LYS A 57 -6.30 8.75 -15.35
CA LYS A 57 -7.42 7.81 -15.26
C LYS A 57 -7.67 7.30 -13.84
N GLN A 58 -6.85 7.70 -12.88
CA GLN A 58 -6.97 7.29 -11.50
C GLN A 58 -7.82 8.30 -10.72
N THR A 59 -8.38 7.87 -9.58
CA THR A 59 -8.96 8.84 -8.64
C THR A 59 -7.86 9.77 -8.15
N GLN A 60 -8.21 11.02 -7.83
CA GLN A 60 -7.24 12.03 -7.39
C GLN A 60 -6.34 11.50 -6.25
N ARG A 61 -6.96 10.87 -5.24
CA ARG A 61 -6.24 10.27 -4.11
C ARG A 61 -5.23 9.20 -4.54
N ALA A 62 -5.60 8.32 -5.47
CA ALA A 62 -4.71 7.26 -5.95
C ALA A 62 -3.53 7.84 -6.73
N ALA A 63 -3.79 8.81 -7.61
CA ALA A 63 -2.75 9.50 -8.36
C ALA A 63 -1.74 10.21 -7.43
N GLU A 64 -2.23 10.89 -6.40
CA GLU A 64 -1.39 11.54 -5.38
C GLU A 64 -0.52 10.53 -4.62
N ILE A 65 -1.10 9.42 -4.15
CA ILE A 65 -0.36 8.38 -3.43
C ILE A 65 0.69 7.72 -4.34
N HIS A 66 0.34 7.37 -5.58
CA HIS A 66 1.30 6.78 -6.51
C HIS A 66 2.44 7.74 -6.81
N THR A 67 2.16 9.02 -7.04
CA THR A 67 3.18 10.04 -7.32
C THR A 67 4.10 10.26 -6.13
N ARG A 68 3.55 10.33 -4.91
CA ARG A 68 4.34 10.67 -3.71
C ARG A 68 5.14 9.49 -3.16
N TYR A 69 4.63 8.26 -3.29
CA TYR A 69 5.18 7.10 -2.58
C TYR A 69 5.62 5.98 -3.51
N LEU A 70 4.82 5.60 -4.50
CA LEU A 70 5.13 4.44 -5.36
C LEU A 70 6.21 4.77 -6.40
N LEU A 71 6.03 5.85 -7.17
CA LEU A 71 6.97 6.23 -8.23
C LEU A 71 8.38 6.56 -7.70
N PRO A 72 8.55 7.21 -6.55
CA PRO A 72 9.86 7.42 -5.94
C PRO A 72 10.43 6.18 -5.23
N GLY A 73 9.70 5.06 -5.20
CA GLY A 73 10.15 3.81 -4.56
C GLY A 73 10.07 3.78 -3.04
N LYS A 74 9.31 4.68 -2.40
CA LYS A 74 9.12 4.70 -0.93
C LYS A 74 8.23 3.55 -0.44
N VAL A 75 7.35 3.04 -1.29
CA VAL A 75 6.48 1.90 -1.03
C VAL A 75 6.40 0.99 -2.26
N THR A 76 5.97 -0.25 -2.06
CA THR A 76 5.73 -1.23 -3.12
C THR A 76 4.22 -1.46 -3.32
N CYS A 77 3.84 -2.19 -4.37
CA CYS A 77 2.43 -2.49 -4.67
C CYS A 77 1.70 -3.10 -3.47
N ILE A 78 2.32 -4.07 -2.79
CA ILE A 78 1.64 -4.83 -1.72
C ILE A 78 1.48 -4.07 -0.42
N ASP A 79 2.16 -2.94 -0.25
CA ASP A 79 1.95 -2.09 0.93
C ASP A 79 0.48 -1.69 1.03
N CYS A 80 -0.09 -1.24 -0.10
CA CYS A 80 -1.48 -0.80 -0.20
C CYS A 80 -2.43 -1.85 -0.80
N HIS A 81 -2.02 -2.56 -1.86
CA HIS A 81 -2.91 -3.41 -2.67
C HIS A 81 -3.10 -4.83 -2.13
N LYS A 82 -3.33 -4.94 -0.82
CA LYS A 82 -3.74 -6.20 -0.18
C LYS A 82 -5.16 -6.52 -0.63
N GLY A 83 -5.34 -7.70 -1.21
CA GLY A 83 -6.65 -8.20 -1.59
C GLY A 83 -7.15 -7.82 -2.99
N ILE A 84 -6.28 -7.36 -3.88
CA ILE A 84 -6.65 -7.10 -5.29
C ILE A 84 -6.95 -8.41 -6.04
N ALA A 85 -6.07 -9.40 -5.92
CA ALA A 85 -6.19 -10.65 -6.67
C ALA A 85 -7.07 -11.68 -5.96
N HIS A 86 -7.16 -11.59 -4.63
CA HIS A 86 -7.84 -12.56 -3.77
C HIS A 86 -8.57 -11.84 -2.65
N GLU A 87 -9.65 -12.42 -2.14
CA GLU A 87 -10.37 -11.85 -0.99
C GLU A 87 -9.45 -11.71 0.23
N LEU A 88 -9.63 -10.63 1.00
CA LEU A 88 -8.92 -10.45 2.25
C LEU A 88 -9.38 -11.46 3.31
N PRO A 89 -8.48 -11.86 4.24
CA PRO A 89 -8.88 -12.66 5.38
C PRO A 89 -9.76 -11.83 6.32
N ASN A 90 -10.18 -12.43 7.43
CA ASN A 90 -10.69 -11.62 8.53
C ASN A 90 -9.61 -10.59 8.95
N MET A 91 -9.94 -9.29 8.82
CA MET A 91 -9.05 -8.16 9.11
C MET A 91 -9.35 -7.50 10.47
N GLN A 92 -10.18 -8.09 11.33
CA GLN A 92 -10.42 -7.57 12.68
C GLN A 92 -9.09 -7.42 13.43
N GLY A 93 -8.83 -6.22 13.97
CA GLY A 93 -7.59 -5.91 14.69
C GLY A 93 -6.33 -5.75 13.81
N VAL A 94 -6.47 -5.71 12.49
CA VAL A 94 -5.37 -5.48 11.55
C VAL A 94 -5.45 -4.06 11.02
N GLU A 95 -4.36 -3.30 11.16
CA GLU A 95 -4.30 -1.96 10.60
C GLU A 95 -4.46 -1.98 9.07
N PRO A 96 -5.26 -1.07 8.50
CA PRO A 96 -5.49 -1.06 7.07
C PRO A 96 -4.22 -0.77 6.28
N GLY A 97 -3.96 -1.52 5.21
CA GLY A 97 -2.75 -1.38 4.39
C GLY A 97 -2.61 -0.05 3.65
N TRP A 98 -3.64 0.80 3.63
CA TRP A 98 -3.60 2.14 3.04
C TRP A 98 -3.26 3.25 4.05
N LYS A 99 -2.99 2.90 5.32
CA LYS A 99 -2.31 3.84 6.22
C LYS A 99 -0.84 3.91 5.80
N LEU A 100 -0.33 5.12 5.69
CA LEU A 100 1.07 5.33 5.44
C LEU A 100 1.88 4.74 6.61
N PRO A 101 3.07 4.18 6.36
CA PRO A 101 4.01 3.92 7.44
C PRO A 101 4.20 5.20 8.27
N PRO A 102 4.19 5.15 9.61
CA PRO A 102 4.35 6.33 10.47
C PRO A 102 5.61 7.14 10.14
N GLU A 103 6.65 6.49 9.62
CA GLU A 103 7.90 7.11 9.19
C GLU A 103 7.73 8.02 7.96
N LEU A 104 6.63 7.89 7.23
CA LEU A 104 6.24 8.73 6.09
C LEU A 104 5.11 9.71 6.46
N GLU A 105 4.53 9.60 7.65
CA GLU A 105 3.48 10.51 8.14
C GLU A 105 4.12 11.81 8.67
N GLY A 106 3.90 12.93 7.98
CA GLY A 106 4.26 14.26 8.50
C GLY A 106 5.52 14.90 7.91
N GLU A 107 6.23 14.25 6.98
CA GLU A 107 7.22 14.96 6.16
C GLU A 107 6.50 15.94 5.22
N THR A 108 6.52 17.23 5.55
CA THR A 108 6.23 18.29 4.58
C THR A 108 7.36 18.29 3.55
N LEU A 109 7.19 17.53 2.47
CA LEU A 109 8.10 17.56 1.33
C LEU A 109 7.87 18.84 0.52
N PRO A 110 8.90 19.36 -0.19
CA PRO A 110 8.81 20.61 -0.91
C PRO A 110 7.64 20.54 -1.90
N SER A 111 6.80 21.57 -1.89
CA SER A 111 5.64 21.79 -2.76
C SER A 111 5.72 21.00 -4.08
N ALA A 112 5.07 19.84 -4.13
CA ALA A 112 5.06 18.98 -5.33
C ALA A 112 4.09 19.49 -6.41
N SER A 113 3.51 20.69 -6.25
CA SER A 113 2.62 21.29 -7.23
C SER A 113 2.71 22.82 -7.16
N ALA A 114 2.77 23.47 -8.32
CA ALA A 114 2.66 24.93 -8.45
C ALA A 114 1.40 25.49 -7.78
N THR A 115 0.34 24.66 -7.66
CA THR A 115 -0.89 25.04 -6.95
C THR A 115 -0.73 25.07 -5.44
N ASP A 116 0.21 24.30 -4.87
CA ASP A 116 0.49 24.30 -3.44
C ASP A 116 1.34 25.50 -3.04
N GLU A 117 2.26 25.94 -3.92
CA GLU A 117 2.95 27.23 -3.77
C GLU A 117 1.99 28.40 -3.88
N LEU A 118 1.06 28.35 -4.85
CA LEU A 118 0.04 29.39 -5.01
C LEU A 118 -0.85 29.50 -3.77
N LYS A 119 -1.30 28.36 -3.20
CA LYS A 119 -2.08 28.34 -1.97
C LYS A 119 -1.29 28.86 -0.77
N LYS A 120 0.00 28.54 -0.68
CA LYS A 120 0.87 29.06 0.38
C LYS A 120 1.02 30.58 0.26
N VAL A 121 1.34 31.09 -0.93
CA VAL A 121 1.47 32.53 -1.19
C VAL A 121 0.15 33.26 -0.93
N MET A 122 -0.99 32.68 -1.33
CA MET A 122 -2.31 33.23 -1.02
C MET A 122 -2.57 33.26 0.49
N ASN A 123 -2.32 32.17 1.22
CA ASN A 123 -2.51 32.15 2.67
C ASN A 123 -1.61 33.15 3.39
N ASP A 124 -0.33 33.22 3.01
CA ASP A 124 0.64 34.18 3.57
C ASP A 124 0.22 35.62 3.26
N SER A 125 -0.35 35.87 2.08
CA SER A 125 -0.89 37.19 1.72
C SER A 125 -2.15 37.55 2.52
N HIS A 126 -2.98 36.56 2.83
CA HIS A 126 -4.19 36.76 3.65
C HIS A 126 -3.87 36.98 5.13
N THR A 127 -2.85 36.33 5.69
CA THR A 127 -2.38 36.61 7.06
C THR A 127 -1.71 37.99 7.16
N VAL A 128 -1.01 38.44 6.12
CA VAL A 128 -0.41 39.79 6.09
C VAL A 128 -1.46 40.88 5.82
N ALA A 129 -2.51 40.60 5.03
CA ALA A 129 -3.55 41.58 4.71
C ALA A 129 -4.63 41.75 5.79
N PHE A 130 -4.80 40.77 6.69
CA PHE A 130 -5.85 40.77 7.73
C PHE A 130 -5.33 40.48 9.15
N GLY A 131 -4.01 40.49 9.36
CA GLY A 131 -3.38 40.29 10.67
C GLY A 131 -3.19 41.59 11.43
N ASN A 132 -3.75 41.64 12.65
CA ASN A 132 -3.40 42.56 13.73
C ASN A 132 -2.24 41.95 14.53
#